data_AF-D9WFF3-F1
#
_entry.id   AF-D9WFF3-F1
#
_cell.length_a   1.000
_cell.length_b   1.000
_cell.length_c   1.000
_cell.angle_alpha   90.00
_cell.angle_beta   90.00
_cell.angle_gamma   90.00
#
_symmetry.space_group_name_H-M   'P 1'
#
loop_
_entity.id
_entity.type
_entity.pdbx_description
1 polymer ?
#
loop_
_entity_poly.entity_id
_entity_poly.type
_entity_poly.pdbx_seq_one_letter_code
_entity_poly.pdbx_strand_id
1 'polypeptide(L)'
;MDGVTTAVRDPQALAADTAHARRLGYAGKLCIHPAQIGPVTDGFAPSESELRWARAVLGTGEAVTTVDGHMVDKPVLERARNLLARAAKPHTAP
;
A
#
# COMPACT_ATOMS: atom_id res chain seq x y z
N MET A 1 9.61 3.89 -6.66
CA MET A 1 8.58 4.89 -7.04
C MET A 1 8.31 4.73 -8.53
N ASP A 2 7.06 4.84 -8.95
CA ASP A 2 6.63 4.87 -10.37
C ASP A 2 6.67 6.31 -10.94
N GLY A 3 6.78 6.43 -12.26
CA GLY A 3 6.83 7.70 -13.00
C GLY A 3 5.48 8.43 -13.09
N VAL A 4 5.40 9.47 -13.91
CA VAL A 4 4.21 10.33 -14.00
C VAL A 4 3.18 9.78 -14.98
N THR A 5 1.88 10.00 -14.72
CA THR A 5 0.85 9.90 -15.77
C THR A 5 0.67 11.28 -16.39
N THR A 6 1.03 11.43 -17.66
CA THR A 6 1.01 12.72 -18.38
C THR A 6 -0.39 13.17 -18.77
N ALA A 7 -1.37 12.25 -18.80
CA ALA A 7 -2.77 12.54 -19.06
C ALA A 7 -3.45 13.19 -17.83
N VAL A 8 -3.12 14.46 -17.54
CA VAL A 8 -3.52 15.18 -16.31
C VAL A 8 -5.04 15.22 -16.06
N ARG A 9 -5.83 15.31 -17.14
CA ARG A 9 -7.30 15.42 -17.06
C ARG A 9 -8.03 14.10 -17.32
N ASP A 10 -7.30 13.00 -17.36
CA ASP A 10 -7.86 11.67 -17.57
C ASP A 10 -7.77 10.85 -16.27
N PRO A 11 -8.84 10.83 -15.46
CA PRO A 11 -8.84 10.07 -14.21
C PRO A 11 -8.80 8.56 -14.44
N GLN A 12 -9.27 8.07 -15.59
CA GLN A 12 -9.24 6.64 -15.91
C GLN A 12 -7.83 6.18 -16.24
N ALA A 13 -7.10 6.94 -17.05
CA ALA A 13 -5.68 6.69 -17.33
C ALA A 13 -4.85 6.69 -16.03
N LEU A 14 -5.06 7.68 -15.15
CA LEU A 14 -4.39 7.74 -13.86
C LEU A 14 -4.68 6.51 -12.98
N ALA A 15 -5.94 6.09 -12.90
CA ALA A 15 -6.34 4.92 -12.11
C ALA A 15 -5.73 3.62 -12.66
N ALA A 16 -5.73 3.45 -13.98
CA ALA A 16 -5.15 2.28 -14.63
C ALA A 16 -3.64 2.17 -14.39
N ASP A 17 -2.90 3.28 -14.57
CA ASP A 17 -1.46 3.35 -14.32
C ASP A 17 -1.13 3.10 -12.85
N THR A 18 -1.89 3.72 -11.94
CA THR A 18 -1.71 3.54 -10.49
C THR A 18 -1.92 2.08 -10.08
N ALA A 19 -2.97 1.45 -10.59
CA ALA A 19 -3.24 0.04 -10.33
C ALA A 19 -2.15 -0.87 -10.93
N HIS A 20 -1.65 -0.55 -12.12
CA HIS A 20 -0.54 -1.28 -12.74
C HIS A 20 0.74 -1.17 -11.91
N ALA A 21 1.12 0.03 -11.50
CA ALA A 21 2.29 0.27 -10.66
C ALA A 21 2.21 -0.48 -9.33
N ARG A 22 1.04 -0.49 -8.68
CA ARG A 22 0.83 -1.26 -7.45
C ARG A 22 1.03 -2.76 -7.67
N ARG A 23 0.54 -3.32 -8.79
CA ARG A 23 0.75 -4.75 -9.13
C ARG A 23 2.23 -5.10 -9.35
N LEU A 24 3.04 -4.13 -9.81
CA LEU A 24 4.49 -4.31 -9.96
C LEU A 24 5.27 -4.13 -8.64
N GLY A 25 4.59 -3.84 -7.53
CA GLY A 25 5.22 -3.68 -6.22
C GLY A 25 5.76 -2.28 -5.94
N TYR A 26 5.41 -1.27 -6.75
CA TYR A 26 5.74 0.11 -6.41
C TYR A 26 4.99 0.57 -5.15
N ALA A 27 5.65 1.40 -4.34
CA ALA A 27 5.09 1.96 -3.11
C ALA A 27 4.40 3.33 -3.30
N GLY A 28 4.45 3.90 -4.51
CA GLY A 28 3.94 5.23 -4.82
C GLY A 28 4.27 5.66 -6.24
N LYS A 29 3.68 6.79 -6.66
CA LYS A 29 3.77 7.35 -8.02
C LYS A 29 3.98 8.86 -7.97
N LEU A 30 4.77 9.39 -8.91
CA LEU A 30 4.99 10.83 -9.03
C LEU A 30 3.73 11.54 -9.56
N CYS A 31 3.31 12.62 -8.89
CA CYS A 31 2.19 13.47 -9.30
C CYS A 31 2.72 14.77 -9.90
N ILE A 32 2.19 15.17 -11.06
CA ILE A 32 2.52 16.43 -11.75
C ILE A 32 1.39 17.46 -11.69
N HIS A 33 0.27 17.10 -11.06
CA HIS A 33 -0.88 17.98 -10.88
C HIS A 33 -1.59 17.68 -9.55
N PRO A 34 -2.08 18.69 -8.79
CA PRO A 34 -2.73 18.47 -7.50
C PRO A 34 -3.91 17.49 -7.53
N ALA A 35 -4.69 17.49 -8.62
CA ALA A 35 -5.82 16.57 -8.80
C ALA A 35 -5.42 15.07 -8.84
N GLN A 36 -4.12 14.76 -9.02
CA GLN A 36 -3.64 13.38 -9.01
C GLN A 36 -3.34 12.88 -7.59
N ILE A 37 -3.13 13.78 -6.62
CA ILE A 37 -2.66 13.44 -5.27
C ILE A 37 -3.65 12.51 -4.56
N GLY A 38 -4.94 12.88 -4.53
CA GLY A 38 -5.99 12.07 -3.89
C GLY A 38 -6.09 10.67 -4.50
N PRO A 39 -6.38 10.55 -5.82
CA PRO A 39 -6.50 9.26 -6.48
C PRO A 39 -5.25 8.37 -6.38
N VAL A 40 -4.05 8.94 -6.45
CA VAL A 40 -2.79 8.19 -6.29
C VAL A 40 -2.64 7.72 -4.83
N THR A 41 -2.90 8.59 -3.86
CA THR A 41 -2.88 8.23 -2.44
C THR A 41 -3.82 7.06 -2.15
N ASP A 42 -5.06 7.16 -2.61
CA ASP A 42 -6.07 6.11 -2.45
C ASP A 42 -5.66 4.81 -3.17
N GLY A 43 -5.11 4.93 -4.38
CA GLY A 43 -4.66 3.78 -5.16
C GLY A 43 -3.51 3.00 -4.53
N PHE A 44 -2.61 3.67 -3.80
CA PHE A 44 -1.51 3.04 -3.06
C PHE A 44 -1.83 2.72 -1.59
N ALA A 45 -3.03 3.04 -1.11
CA ALA A 45 -3.46 2.70 0.23
C ALA A 45 -3.56 1.17 0.41
N PRO A 46 -3.12 0.63 1.56
CA PRO A 46 -3.32 -0.79 1.87
C PRO A 46 -4.79 -1.19 1.73
N SER A 47 -5.06 -2.35 1.14
CA SER A 47 -6.41 -2.88 1.05
C SER A 47 -6.88 -3.46 2.37
N GLU A 48 -8.20 -3.59 2.54
CA GLU A 48 -8.76 -4.23 3.73
C GLU A 48 -8.26 -5.67 3.94
N SER A 49 -8.01 -6.42 2.87
CA SER A 49 -7.45 -7.78 2.99
C SER A 49 -6.01 -7.77 3.49
N GLU A 50 -5.19 -6.84 3.00
CA GLU A 50 -3.82 -6.63 3.47
C GLU A 50 -3.83 -6.27 4.96
N LEU A 51 -4.72 -5.36 5.38
CA LEU A 51 -4.84 -4.94 6.78
C LEU A 51 -5.33 -6.07 7.70
N ARG A 52 -6.28 -6.89 7.25
CA ARG A 52 -6.71 -8.09 7.99
C ARG A 52 -5.56 -9.08 8.17
N TRP A 53 -4.81 -9.35 7.10
CA TRP A 53 -3.64 -10.21 7.16
C TRP A 53 -2.60 -9.68 8.15
N ALA A 54 -2.31 -8.38 8.11
CA ALA A 54 -1.35 -7.76 9.02
C ALA A 54 -1.77 -7.88 10.49
N ARG A 55 -3.06 -7.69 10.79
CA ARG A 55 -3.60 -7.87 12.15
C ARG A 55 -3.50 -9.33 12.61
N ALA A 56 -3.82 -10.29 11.73
CA ALA A 56 -3.72 -11.71 12.06
C ALA A 56 -2.27 -12.13 12.36
N VAL A 57 -1.32 -11.67 11.55
CA VAL A 57 0.11 -11.92 11.75
C VAL A 57 0.61 -11.33 13.06
N LEU A 58 0.25 -10.09 13.41
CA LEU A 58 0.71 -9.51 14.68
C LEU A 58 0.02 -10.14 15.90
N GLY A 59 -1.17 -10.73 15.72
CA GLY A 59 -1.87 -11.47 16.76
C GLY A 59 -1.14 -12.73 17.22
N THR A 60 -0.14 -13.22 16.48
CA THR A 60 0.64 -14.40 16.87
C THR A 60 1.74 -14.13 17.88
N GLY A 61 2.03 -12.86 18.19
CA GLY A 61 3.16 -12.46 19.02
C GLY A 61 4.50 -12.48 18.28
N GLU A 62 5.60 -12.43 19.05
CA GLU A 62 6.96 -12.25 18.52
C GLU A 62 7.71 -13.58 18.22
N ALA A 63 7.10 -14.72 18.54
CA ALA A 63 7.70 -16.03 18.33
C ALA A 63 7.47 -16.53 16.90
N VAL A 64 8.41 -17.34 16.39
CA VAL A 64 8.23 -18.02 15.10
C VAL A 64 7.03 -18.96 15.21
N THR A 65 6.05 -18.79 14.33
CA THR A 65 4.83 -19.60 14.32
C THR A 65 4.31 -19.78 12.89
N THR A 66 3.09 -20.31 12.73
CA THR A 66 2.42 -20.46 11.45
C THR A 66 1.03 -19.80 11.44
N VAL A 67 0.69 -19.08 10.37
CA VAL A 67 -0.66 -18.55 10.08
C VAL A 67 -1.07 -19.07 8.71
N ASP A 68 -2.24 -19.71 8.61
CA ASP A 68 -2.74 -20.30 7.36
C ASP A 68 -1.73 -21.23 6.66
N GLY A 69 -0.91 -21.94 7.44
CA GLY A 69 0.15 -22.82 6.91
C GLY A 69 1.43 -22.10 6.45
N HIS A 70 1.51 -20.78 6.60
CA HIS A 70 2.69 -19.98 6.28
C HIS A 70 3.49 -19.64 7.53
N MET A 71 4.81 -19.82 7.47
CA MET A 71 5.73 -19.43 8.54
C MET A 71 5.69 -17.91 8.75
N VAL A 72 5.50 -17.51 10.00
CA VAL A 72 5.61 -16.14 10.47
C VAL A 72 6.88 -16.04 11.29
N ASP A 73 7.83 -15.25 10.78
CA ASP A 73 9.08 -14.91 11.44
C ASP A 73 9.21 -13.38 11.58
N LYS A 74 10.36 -12.92 12.04
CA LYS A 74 10.60 -11.49 12.28
C LYS A 74 10.38 -10.61 11.04
N PRO A 75 10.90 -10.94 9.84
CA PRO A 75 10.57 -10.20 8.60
C PRO A 75 9.07 -10.11 8.30
N VAL A 76 8.31 -11.19 8.50
CA VAL A 76 6.86 -11.19 8.27
C VAL A 76 6.13 -10.28 9.27
N LEU A 77 6.53 -10.32 10.54
CA LEU A 77 6.02 -9.41 11.57
C LEU A 77 6.33 -7.94 11.24
N GLU A 78 7.56 -7.63 10.83
CA GLU A 78 7.96 -6.28 10.42
C GLU A 78 7.15 -5.78 9.22
N ARG A 79 6.89 -6.64 8.23
CA ARG A 79 6.01 -6.31 7.09
C ARG A 79 4.61 -5.96 7.55
N ALA A 80 4.03 -6.74 8.46
CA ALA A 80 2.71 -6.49 9.01
C ALA A 80 2.65 -5.14 9.78
N ARG A 81 3.66 -4.84 10.61
CA ARG A 81 3.74 -3.53 11.31
C ARG A 81 3.80 -2.37 10.33
N ASN A 82 4.65 -2.47 9.31
CA ASN A 82 4.80 -1.42 8.29
C ASN A 82 3.50 -1.17 7.53
N LEU A 83 2.73 -2.22 7.26
CA LEU A 83 1.45 -2.11 6.55
C LEU A 83 0.39 -1.39 7.39
N LEU A 84 0.28 -1.70 8.69
CA LEU A 84 -0.62 -0.98 9.59
C LEU A 84 -0.18 0.47 9.82
N ALA A 85 1.13 0.73 9.94
CA ALA A 85 1.66 2.07 10.08
C ALA A 85 1.36 2.96 8.86
N ARG A 86 1.37 2.38 7.65
CA ARG A 86 0.97 3.08 6.41
C ARG A 86 -0.50 3.45 6.40
N ALA A 87 -1.38 2.60 6.93
CA ALA A 87 -2.80 2.94 7.06
C ALA A 87 -3.07 3.99 8.15
N ALA A 88 -2.27 4.03 9.22
CA ALA A 88 -2.42 4.98 10.32
C ALA A 88 -1.88 6.38 10.01
N LYS A 89 -1.10 6.56 8.94
CA LYS A 89 -0.60 7.87 8.52
C LYS A 89 -1.51 8.45 7.44
N PRO A 90 -2.49 9.30 7.77
CA PRO A 90 -3.16 10.08 6.75
C PRO A 90 -2.12 10.93 6.02
N HIS A 91 -2.14 10.89 4.69
CA HIS A 91 -1.35 11.83 3.90
C HIS A 91 -2.03 13.20 4.01
N THR A 92 -1.51 14.03 4.92
CA THR A 92 -1.90 15.45 4.99
C THR A 92 -1.23 16.15 3.80
N ALA A 93 -1.99 16.37 2.72
CA ALA A 93 -1.56 17.31 1.69
C ALA A 93 -1.51 18.73 2.31
N PRO A 94 -0.45 19.51 2.05
CA PRO A 94 -0.35 20.89 2.52
C PRO A 94 -1.40 21.81 1.88
#